data_AF-B7QJF9-F1
#
_entry.id   AF-B7QJF9-F1
#
_cell.length_a   1.000
_cell.length_b   1.000
_cell.length_c   1.000
_cell.angle_alpha   90.00
_cell.angle_beta   90.00
_cell.angle_gamma   90.00
#
_symmetry.space_group_name_H-M   'P 1'
#
loop_
_entity.id
_entity.type
_entity.pdbx_description
1 polymer ?
#
loop_
_entity_poly.entity_id
_entity_poly.type
_entity_poly.pdbx_seq_one_letter_code
_entity_poly.pdbx_strand_id
1 'polypeptide(L)' 'MDAKDVHRLTLLHEPDQPTWIGNSFSRDTCPDLTLARTHNECALRNLGEKLGSVNFILETRVPVALNRERSRP' A
#
# COMPACT_ATOMS: atom_id res chain seq x y z
N MET A 1 8.48 -4.44 20.57
CA MET A 1 7.11 -4.08 20.13
C MET A 1 7.28 -3.38 18.80
N ASP A 2 6.72 -3.90 17.72
CA ASP A 2 6.95 -3.40 16.37
C ASP A 2 6.26 -2.02 16.23
N ALA A 3 6.84 -1.07 15.49
CA ALA A 3 6.32 0.29 15.40
C ALA A 3 4.89 0.34 14.80
N LYS A 4 4.55 -0.70 14.01
CA LYS A 4 3.21 -0.92 13.44
C LYS A 4 2.16 -1.20 14.51
N ASP A 5 2.53 -1.92 15.57
CA ASP A 5 1.64 -2.29 16.67
C ASP A 5 1.27 -1.08 17.53
N VAL A 6 2.24 -0.19 17.77
CA VAL A 6 2.05 1.03 18.56
C VAL A 6 1.03 1.97 17.91
N HIS A 7 1.02 2.03 16.58
CA HIS A 7 0.18 2.96 15.83
C HIS A 7 -1.05 2.31 15.16
N ARG A 8 -1.29 1.02 15.44
CA ARG A 8 -2.36 0.21 14.84
C ARG A 8 -2.39 0.34 13.32
N LEU A 9 -1.22 0.13 12.71
CA LEU A 9 -1.04 0.18 11.26
C LEU A 9 -1.01 -1.23 10.69
N THR A 10 -1.81 -1.46 9.66
CA THR A 10 -1.77 -2.67 8.87
C THR A 10 -0.78 -2.47 7.73
N LEU A 11 0.15 -3.42 7.57
CA LEU A 11 1.02 -3.48 6.41
C LEU A 11 0.22 -4.01 5.20
N LEU A 12 0.18 -3.22 4.12
CA LEU A 12 -0.35 -3.63 2.83
C LEU A 12 0.83 -3.85 1.89
N HIS A 13 1.04 -5.09 1.45
CA HIS A 13 2.08 -5.42 0.48
C HIS A 13 1.68 -6.69 -0.30
N GLU A 14 2.14 -6.80 -1.54
CA GLU A 14 2.07 -8.02 -2.35
C GLU A 14 3.51 -8.49 -2.60
N PRO A 15 4.05 -9.43 -1.82
CA PRO A 15 5.44 -9.85 -1.92
C PRO A 15 5.73 -10.70 -3.16
N ASP A 16 4.68 -11.27 -3.77
CA ASP A 16 4.80 -12.24 -4.86
C ASP A 16 5.10 -11.57 -6.22
N GLN A 17 4.94 -10.24 -6.32
CA GLN A 17 5.21 -9.48 -7.53
C GLN A 17 6.10 -8.28 -7.25
N PRO A 18 7.20 -8.09 -8.02
CA PRO A 18 8.06 -6.94 -7.84
C PRO A 18 7.28 -5.66 -8.12
N THR A 19 7.43 -4.66 -7.26
CA THR A 19 6.88 -3.31 -7.49
C THR A 19 7.87 -2.44 -8.28
N TRP A 20 9.12 -2.88 -8.35
CA TRP A 20 10.21 -2.24 -9.07
C TRP A 20 10.96 -3.25 -9.94
N ILE A 21 11.09 -2.95 -11.23
CA ILE A 21 11.89 -3.77 -12.15
C ILE A 21 13.32 -3.29 -12.20
N GLY A 22 14.23 -4.23 -11.97
CA GLY A 22 15.65 -4.02 -11.98
C GLY A 22 16.26 -3.82 -13.35
N ASN A 23 17.58 -3.77 -13.37
CA ASN A 23 18.39 -3.61 -14.57
C ASN A 23 19.55 -4.60 -14.52
N SER A 24 20.57 -4.43 -15.37
CA SER A 24 21.74 -5.32 -15.38
C SER A 24 22.56 -5.33 -14.08
N PHE A 25 22.36 -4.36 -13.19
CA PHE A 25 23.08 -4.21 -11.91
C PHE A 25 22.20 -4.53 -10.69
N SER A 26 20.88 -4.38 -10.80
CA SER A 26 19.95 -4.51 -9.69
C SER A 26 18.83 -5.50 -10.01
N ARG A 27 18.42 -6.31 -9.03
CA ARG A 27 17.33 -7.29 -9.19
C ARG A 27 15.96 -6.63 -9.08
N ASP A 28 14.94 -7.30 -9.59
CA ASP A 28 13.55 -6.97 -9.33
C ASP A 28 13.27 -7.02 -7.82
N THR A 29 12.63 -5.99 -7.28
CA THR A 29 12.41 -5.83 -5.83
C THR A 29 11.04 -5.24 -5.50
N CYS A 30 10.67 -5.31 -4.23
CA CYS A 30 9.46 -4.68 -3.67
C CYS A 30 9.84 -3.62 -2.63
N PRO A 31 10.46 -2.48 -3.02
CA PRO A 31 10.88 -1.46 -2.05
C PRO A 31 9.71 -0.63 -1.50
N ASP A 32 8.54 -0.69 -2.14
CA ASP A 32 7.38 0.12 -1.76
C ASP A 32 6.73 -0.37 -0.47
N LEU A 33 6.46 0.57 0.44
CA LEU A 33 5.84 0.32 1.73
C LEU A 33 4.51 1.08 1.84
N THR A 34 3.41 0.35 1.93
CA THR A 34 2.09 0.93 2.22
C THR A 34 1.61 0.52 3.61
N LEU A 35 1.25 1.51 4.43
CA LEU A 35 0.68 1.33 5.75
C LEU A 35 -0.70 1.98 5.79
N ALA A 36 -1.70 1.26 6.27
CA ALA A 36 -3.05 1.79 6.43
C ALA A 36 -3.47 1.76 7.90
N ARG A 37 -4.11 2.84 8.37
CA ARG A 37 -4.82 2.88 9.64
C ARG A 37 -6.31 2.79 9.36
N THR A 38 -6.85 1.58 9.43
CA THR A 38 -8.26 1.32 9.19
C THR A 38 -8.74 0.16 10.06
N HIS A 39 -10.04 0.14 10.37
CA HIS A 39 -10.70 -0.99 11.03
C HIS A 39 -11.31 -1.99 10.05
N ASN A 40 -11.41 -1.60 8.77
CA ASN A 40 -11.99 -2.40 7.70
C ASN A 40 -10.88 -2.94 6.78
N GLU A 41 -11.16 -3.99 6.02
CA GLU A 41 -10.21 -4.55 5.06
C GLU A 41 -9.79 -3.51 4.01
N CYS A 42 -8.48 -3.28 3.90
CA CYS A 42 -7.86 -2.57 2.79
C CYS A 42 -7.22 -3.59 1.85
N ALA A 43 -7.16 -3.25 0.56
CA ALA A 43 -6.44 -4.03 -0.43
C ALA A 43 -5.36 -3.18 -1.09
N LEU A 44 -4.24 -3.81 -1.42
CA LEU A 44 -3.21 -3.26 -2.28
C LEU A 44 -2.98 -4.25 -3.42
N ARG A 45 -2.89 -3.73 -4.64
CA ARG A 45 -2.68 -4.53 -5.85
C ARG A 45 -1.67 -3.86 -6.77
N ASN A 46 -0.67 -4.60 -7.22
CA ASN A 46 0.20 -4.19 -8.31
C ASN A 46 -0.53 -4.34 -9.65
N LEU A 47 -0.60 -3.26 -10.43
CA LEU A 47 -1.30 -3.26 -11.72
C LEU A 47 -0.45 -3.80 -12.87
N GLY A 48 0.87 -3.94 -12.69
CA GLY A 48 1.80 -4.32 -13.75
C GLY A 48 1.99 -3.24 -14.84
N GLU A 49 1.32 -2.11 -14.72
CA GLU A 49 1.41 -0.96 -15.62
C GLU A 49 2.50 0.01 -15.16
N LYS A 50 3.10 0.76 -16.09
CA LYS A 50 4.19 1.70 -15.82
C LYS A 50 3.95 3.05 -16.50
N LEU A 51 4.38 4.14 -15.85
CA LEU A 51 4.33 5.51 -16.40
C LEU A 51 5.73 5.98 -16.83
N GLY A 52 6.36 5.26 -17.75
CA GLY A 52 7.70 5.62 -18.26
C GLY A 52 8.83 5.51 -17.23
N SER A 53 8.59 4.85 -16.09
CA SER A 53 9.58 4.57 -15.05
C SER A 53 9.76 3.07 -14.83
N VAL A 54 10.69 2.70 -13.96
CA VAL A 54 10.94 1.32 -13.54
C VAL A 54 9.97 0.79 -12.47
N ASN A 55 9.20 1.69 -11.85
CA ASN A 55 8.18 1.34 -10.86
C ASN A 55 6.86 0.97 -11.55
N PHE A 56 6.18 -0.03 -11.01
CA PHE A 56 4.80 -0.33 -11.36
C PHE A 56 3.82 0.56 -10.60
N ILE A 57 2.65 0.75 -11.19
CA ILE A 57 1.53 1.43 -10.53
C ILE A 57 0.92 0.49 -9.49
N LEU A 58 0.78 0.97 -8.26
CA LEU A 58 0.12 0.26 -7.17
C LEU A 58 -1.26 0.88 -6.90
N GLU A 59 -2.31 0.07 -6.99
CA GLU A 59 -3.66 0.44 -6.61
C GLU A 59 -3.88 0.13 -5.14
N THR A 60 -4.25 1.14 -4.34
CA THR A 60 -4.67 0.94 -2.95
C THR A 60 -6.15 1.24 -2.80
N ARG A 61 -6.91 0.27 -2.31
CA ARG A 61 -8.35 0.41 -2.05
C ARG A 61 -8.56 0.55 -0.55
N VAL A 62 -9.06 1.72 -0.16
CA VAL A 62 -9.38 2.04 1.23
C VAL A 62 -10.89 2.26 1.36
N PRO A 63 -11.58 1.51 2.22
CA PRO A 63 -13.00 1.73 2.47
C PRO A 63 -13.19 3.07 3.19
N VAL A 64 -14.00 3.94 2.60
CA VAL A 64 -14.36 5.22 3.20
C VAL A 64 -15.63 5.00 4.02
N ALA A 65 -15.57 5.24 5.33
CA ALA A 65 -16.79 5.35 6.13
C ALA A 65 -17.53 6.63 5.71
N LEU A 66 -18.84 6.53 5.46
CA LEU A 66 -19.68 7.72 5.34
C LEU A 66 -19.44 8.58 6.59
N ASN A 67 -19.08 9.84 6.40
CA ASN A 67 -18.93 10.81 7.49
C ASN A 67 -20.20 10.71 8.34
N ARG A 68 -20.09 10.22 9.58
CA ARG A 68 -21.13 10.53 10.58
C ARG A 68 -21.09 12.04 10.70
N GLU A 69 -22.16 12.71 10.25
CA GLU A 69 -22.33 14.12 10.52
C GLU A 69 -21.97 14.35 11.98
N ARG A 70 -20.97 15.21 12.19
CA ARG A 70 -20.55 15.60 13.53
C ARG A 70 -21.70 16.43 14.07
N SER A 71 -22.72 15.78 14.63
CA SER A 71 -23.72 16.41 15.48
C SER A 71 -22.96 16.99 16.66
N ARG A 72 -22.53 18.25 16.51
CA ARG A 72 -21.98 19.05 17.60
C ARG A 72 -23.11 19.24 18.61
N PRO A 73 -22.85 19.05 19.91
CA PRO A 73 -23.74 19.56 20.94
C PRO A 73 -23.81 21.09 20.89
#